data_AF-A0A271KHB0-F1
#
_entry.id   AF-A0A271KHB0-F1
#
_cell.length_a   1.000
_cell.length_b   1.000
_cell.length_c   1.000
_cell.angle_alpha   90.00
_cell.angle_beta   90.00
_cell.angle_gamma   90.00
#
_symmetry.space_group_name_H-M   'P 1'
#
loop_
_entity.id
_entity.type
_entity.pdbx_description
1 polymer ?
#
loop_
_entity_poly.entity_id
_entity_poly.type
_entity_poly.pdbx_seq_one_letter_code
_entity_poly.pdbx_strand_id
1 'polypeptide(L)'
;MQTSATVQTIVDNGNRLFSEKTPLLSHWQELAEHFYYDRADFTGPLNIGSDYAAGSFSSRAAIYRRDMADLYRTMLRPADFFEVKSLDEARNKMPDARSWLEYATAMQRAVMYRNGAGFTRATEAGDHDHLTFGQAVVEVTPTTDRRNLFYRNWHLRDVAWSEDYAGAVSDVHRNCKPTITQLMQLFPGKVPAALTRDAEKDPYKKISARHVAVPAASYDTGIKVRAEHEFISLWVLPDHEGEVLENISRTYRGYVIPRGPTVSGSQYARSVFTSIILPDSRTQQAIERILLEAGEKAIDPPMIATMDVIRSDIGLGAGGITWLDREYDERLGEALRPLQMDYSGLPAGQNMSDRLDMTIRMGFMTDKVQIPDTSGMTAYQIRKVVEQQMRAHIPMFEPVEVEYSEPLCSETFKVMRSLGAFPANEIPDSLRGSGVEFSFKSPIKDLEDEGMQQKLIEGLGVVKEAAALDPTVAKLPNAMAIAKDLLRRTGWPEEWINDEKMLKAAADQMAAEAQAANAAATVGGAAEMAGKAAPMVKAMQGMQAA
;
A
#
# COMPACT_ATOMS: atom_id res chain seq x y z
N MET A 1 -2.96 10.80 41.94
CA MET A 1 -2.58 9.37 41.84
C MET A 1 -1.08 9.35 41.61
N GLN A 2 -0.29 8.72 42.49
CA GLN A 2 1.14 8.57 42.24
C GLN A 2 1.33 7.78 40.94
N THR A 3 2.04 8.36 39.97
CA THR A 3 2.46 7.70 38.75
C THR A 3 3.17 6.40 39.13
N SER A 4 2.67 5.25 38.67
CA SER A 4 3.33 3.97 38.92
C SER A 4 4.76 4.03 38.37
N ALA A 5 5.76 3.55 39.13
CA ALA A 5 7.17 3.58 38.73
C ALA A 5 7.40 2.96 37.33
N THR A 6 6.58 1.99 36.94
CA THR A 6 6.59 1.39 35.61
C THR A 6 6.20 2.38 34.51
N VAL A 7 5.19 3.23 34.73
CA VAL A 7 4.76 4.24 33.74
C VAL A 7 5.89 5.24 33.51
N GLN A 8 6.58 5.66 34.57
CA GLN A 8 7.73 6.55 34.42
C GLN A 8 8.83 5.89 33.59
N THR A 9 9.11 4.60 33.83
CA THR A 9 10.08 3.83 33.04
C THR A 9 9.71 3.81 31.55
N ILE A 10 8.43 3.64 31.21
CA ILE A 10 7.94 3.67 29.82
C ILE A 10 8.12 5.06 29.21
N VAL A 11 7.82 6.13 29.96
CA VAL A 11 8.03 7.51 29.50
C VAL A 11 9.50 7.79 29.24
N ASP A 12 10.38 7.36 30.14
CA ASP A 12 11.82 7.53 30.04
C ASP A 12 12.40 6.74 28.87
N ASN A 13 11.93 5.51 28.64
CA ASN A 13 12.28 4.73 27.45
C ASN A 13 11.87 5.46 26.16
N GLY A 14 10.65 6.01 26.12
CA GLY A 14 10.22 6.84 25.00
C GLY A 14 11.12 8.06 24.77
N ASN A 15 11.52 8.76 25.84
CA ASN A 15 12.42 9.91 25.76
C ASN A 15 13.80 9.51 25.21
N ARG A 16 14.32 8.35 25.62
CA ARG A 16 15.56 7.76 25.08
C ARG A 16 15.42 7.50 23.58
N LEU A 17 14.36 6.83 23.15
CA LEU A 17 14.12 6.52 21.72
C LEU A 17 14.03 7.78 20.85
N PHE A 18 13.34 8.83 21.32
CA PHE A 18 13.29 10.11 20.59
C PHE A 18 14.66 10.78 20.53
N SER A 19 15.46 10.68 21.58
CA SER A 19 16.82 11.24 21.62
C SER A 19 17.74 10.51 20.62
N GLU A 20 17.73 9.18 20.61
CA GLU A 20 18.51 8.34 19.70
C GLU A 20 18.14 8.56 18.23
N LYS A 21 16.87 8.88 17.93
CA LYS A 21 16.40 9.19 16.57
C LYS A 21 16.84 10.57 16.07
N THR A 22 17.33 11.47 16.91
CA THR A 22 17.62 12.87 16.54
C THR A 22 18.52 13.01 15.30
N PRO A 23 19.66 12.29 15.17
CA PRO A 23 20.51 12.40 13.98
C PRO A 23 19.80 11.98 12.67
N LEU A 24 18.84 11.06 12.78
CA LEU A 24 18.08 10.56 11.63
C LEU A 24 17.09 11.59 11.10
N LEU A 25 16.60 12.51 11.95
CA LEU A 25 15.74 13.60 11.53
C LEU A 25 16.43 14.52 10.51
N SER A 26 17.73 14.79 10.69
CA SER A 26 18.50 15.59 9.73
C SER A 26 18.63 14.89 8.38
N HIS A 27 18.79 13.56 8.37
CA HIS A 27 18.85 12.81 7.13
C HIS A 27 17.49 12.79 6.40
N TRP A 28 16.39 12.61 7.13
CA TRP A 28 15.05 12.69 6.54
C TRP A 28 14.67 14.08 6.06
N GLN A 29 15.12 15.13 6.76
CA GLN A 29 14.97 16.51 6.30
C GLN A 29 15.59 16.68 4.92
N GLU A 30 16.84 16.22 4.75
CA GLU A 30 17.55 16.37 3.49
C GLU A 30 16.90 15.57 2.35
N LEU A 31 16.42 14.35 2.63
CA LEU A 31 15.64 13.58 1.66
C LEU A 31 14.35 14.33 1.27
N ALA A 32 13.65 14.90 2.25
CA ALA A 32 12.43 15.66 2.00
C ALA A 32 12.69 16.93 1.16
N GLU A 33 13.78 17.64 1.41
CA GLU A 33 14.18 18.85 0.66
C GLU A 33 14.55 18.58 -0.81
N HIS A 34 14.85 17.32 -1.18
CA HIS A 34 15.15 16.94 -2.57
C HIS A 34 13.98 16.20 -3.25
N PHE A 35 13.20 15.44 -2.48
CA PHE A 35 12.21 14.51 -3.03
C PHE A 35 10.78 14.74 -2.53
N TYR A 36 10.59 15.25 -1.31
CA TYR A 36 9.27 15.40 -0.66
C TYR A 36 9.10 16.68 0.14
N TYR A 37 8.97 17.80 -0.58
CA TYR A 37 8.82 19.15 -0.04
C TYR A 37 7.76 19.27 1.07
N ASP A 38 6.56 18.70 0.88
CA ASP A 38 5.47 18.81 1.87
C ASP A 38 5.76 18.11 3.21
N ARG A 39 6.75 17.22 3.25
CA ARG A 39 7.19 16.49 4.45
C ARG A 39 8.51 17.01 5.01
N ALA A 40 9.04 18.13 4.52
CA ALA A 40 10.30 18.72 4.96
C ALA A 40 10.16 19.44 6.32
N ASP A 41 9.50 18.78 7.29
CA ASP A 41 9.16 19.27 8.62
C ASP A 41 9.82 18.38 9.70
N PHE A 42 11.09 18.01 9.51
CA PHE A 42 11.81 17.13 10.46
C PHE A 42 12.66 17.91 11.45
N THR A 43 13.39 18.93 10.98
CA THR A 43 14.31 19.73 11.81
C THR A 43 13.70 21.05 12.28
N GLY A 44 12.75 21.61 11.54
CA GLY A 44 12.05 22.84 11.89
C GLY A 44 10.62 22.87 11.33
N PRO A 45 9.71 23.62 11.99
CA PRO A 45 8.31 23.73 11.59
C PRO A 45 8.17 24.38 10.22
N LEU A 46 7.49 23.69 9.31
CA LEU A 46 7.09 24.28 8.03
C LEU A 46 5.84 25.16 8.27
N ASN A 47 5.97 26.46 7.99
CA ASN A 47 4.92 27.44 8.27
C ASN A 47 3.87 27.46 7.15
N ILE A 48 2.61 27.64 7.51
CA ILE A 48 1.53 27.78 6.52
C ILE A 48 1.79 29.06 5.71
N GLY A 49 2.12 28.90 4.43
CA GLY A 49 2.45 30.00 3.51
C GLY A 49 3.93 30.19 3.21
N SER A 50 4.84 29.45 3.86
CA SER A 50 6.22 29.36 3.37
C SER A 50 6.25 28.53 2.10
N ASP A 51 7.06 28.94 1.12
CA ASP A 51 7.29 28.15 -0.09
C ASP A 51 7.93 26.81 0.28
N TYR A 52 7.21 25.73 0.01
CA TYR A 52 7.60 24.36 0.31
C TYR A 52 8.86 23.92 -0.47
N ALA A 53 9.15 24.58 -1.60
CA ALA A 53 10.28 24.25 -2.47
C ALA A 53 11.34 25.36 -2.57
N ALA A 54 11.38 26.30 -1.61
CA ALA A 54 12.22 27.50 -1.67
C ALA A 54 13.72 27.26 -1.91
N GLY A 55 14.24 26.08 -1.55
CA GLY A 55 15.65 25.70 -1.73
C GLY A 55 15.95 24.90 -3.00
N SER A 56 14.94 24.63 -3.84
CA SER A 56 15.05 23.73 -4.98
C SER A 56 15.14 24.50 -6.29
N PHE A 57 16.15 24.18 -7.11
CA PHE A 57 16.32 24.73 -8.46
C PHE A 57 15.68 23.83 -9.53
N SER A 58 15.28 22.61 -9.17
CA SER A 58 14.73 21.60 -10.08
C SER A 58 13.68 20.73 -9.39
N SER A 59 12.55 20.53 -10.09
CA SER A 59 11.45 19.67 -9.64
C SER A 59 11.57 18.23 -10.12
N ARG A 60 12.56 17.89 -10.97
CA ARG A 60 12.62 16.59 -11.68
C ARG A 60 12.62 15.39 -10.73
N ALA A 61 13.49 15.40 -9.72
CA ALA A 61 13.56 14.34 -8.71
C ALA A 61 12.25 14.18 -7.91
N ALA A 62 11.59 15.28 -7.57
CA ALA A 62 10.31 15.26 -6.85
C ALA A 62 9.17 14.69 -7.72
N ILE A 63 9.18 14.97 -9.03
CA ILE A 63 8.21 14.42 -9.99
C ILE A 63 8.35 12.90 -10.09
N TYR A 64 9.57 12.39 -10.32
CA TYR A 64 9.79 10.94 -10.42
C TYR A 64 9.44 10.21 -9.12
N ARG A 65 9.74 10.82 -7.97
CA ARG A 65 9.32 10.27 -6.68
C ARG A 65 7.80 10.20 -6.55
N ARG A 66 7.08 11.26 -6.90
CA ARG A 66 5.60 11.29 -6.86
C ARG A 66 5.03 10.21 -7.76
N ASP A 67 5.45 10.17 -9.02
CA ASP A 67 4.93 9.21 -9.99
C ASP A 67 5.20 7.77 -9.55
N MET A 68 6.36 7.50 -8.94
CA MET A 68 6.67 6.18 -8.39
C MET A 68 5.84 5.83 -7.13
N ALA A 69 5.55 6.82 -6.29
CA ALA A 69 4.73 6.63 -5.09
C ALA A 69 3.27 6.34 -5.45
N ASP A 70 2.73 7.03 -6.47
CA ASP A 70 1.36 6.81 -6.95
C ASP A 70 1.13 5.37 -7.45
N LEU A 71 2.20 4.71 -7.95
CA LEU A 71 2.16 3.32 -8.39
C LEU A 71 2.03 2.30 -7.25
N TYR A 72 2.43 2.65 -6.02
CA TYR A 72 2.29 1.73 -4.88
C TYR A 72 0.83 1.34 -4.69
N ARG A 73 -0.08 2.32 -4.81
CA ARG A 73 -1.51 2.06 -4.67
C ARG A 73 -2.02 1.08 -5.71
N THR A 74 -1.67 1.27 -6.98
CA THR A 74 -2.20 0.43 -8.07
C THR A 74 -1.60 -0.97 -8.07
N MET A 75 -0.32 -1.10 -7.70
CA MET A 75 0.41 -2.38 -7.73
C MET A 75 0.19 -3.21 -6.46
N LEU A 76 0.24 -2.60 -5.27
CA LEU A 76 0.09 -3.32 -4.00
C LEU A 76 -1.37 -3.47 -3.58
N ARG A 77 -2.23 -2.52 -3.96
CA ARG A 77 -3.61 -2.43 -3.48
C ARG A 77 -4.62 -2.14 -4.60
N PRO A 78 -4.74 -3.03 -5.60
CA PRO A 78 -5.91 -3.04 -6.47
C PRO A 78 -7.20 -3.20 -5.64
N ALA A 79 -8.37 -2.95 -6.24
CA ALA A 79 -9.65 -2.96 -5.51
C ALA A 79 -9.88 -4.24 -4.68
N ASP A 80 -9.36 -5.39 -5.15
CA ASP A 80 -9.50 -6.70 -4.52
C ASP A 80 -8.15 -7.29 -4.08
N PHE A 81 -7.31 -6.51 -3.40
CA PHE A 81 -5.91 -6.89 -3.15
C PHE A 81 -5.65 -8.03 -2.15
N PHE A 82 -6.61 -8.43 -1.32
CA PHE A 82 -6.42 -9.47 -0.31
C PHE A 82 -7.59 -10.44 -0.21
N GLU A 83 -7.27 -11.65 0.24
CA GLU A 83 -8.19 -12.72 0.62
C GLU A 83 -7.79 -13.26 2.00
N VAL A 84 -8.77 -13.45 2.87
CA VAL A 84 -8.58 -14.09 4.18
C VAL A 84 -8.49 -15.59 3.98
N LYS A 85 -7.46 -16.23 4.54
CA LYS A 85 -7.26 -17.69 4.50
C LYS A 85 -6.99 -18.24 5.90
N SER A 86 -7.20 -19.53 6.07
CA SER A 86 -6.71 -20.26 7.24
C SER A 86 -5.27 -20.69 7.02
N LEU A 87 -4.45 -20.66 8.07
CA LEU A 87 -3.07 -21.19 8.07
C LEU A 87 -3.01 -22.67 7.64
N ASP A 88 -4.02 -23.45 8.00
CA ASP A 88 -4.16 -24.83 7.55
C ASP A 88 -4.85 -24.88 6.18
N GLU A 89 -4.07 -25.18 5.13
CA GLU A 89 -4.55 -25.26 3.74
C GLU A 89 -5.65 -26.30 3.54
N ALA A 90 -5.67 -27.38 4.34
CA ALA A 90 -6.70 -28.40 4.20
C ALA A 90 -8.09 -27.83 4.55
N ARG A 91 -8.14 -26.90 5.49
CA ARG A 91 -9.37 -26.23 5.92
C ARG A 91 -9.90 -25.26 4.88
N ASN A 92 -9.02 -24.63 4.10
CA ASN A 92 -9.40 -23.72 3.01
C ASN A 92 -10.19 -24.44 1.88
N LYS A 93 -10.17 -25.77 1.83
CA LYS A 93 -10.90 -26.58 0.84
C LYS A 93 -12.32 -26.94 1.28
N MET A 94 -12.63 -26.79 2.56
CA MET A 94 -13.95 -27.10 3.10
C MET A 94 -14.95 -25.98 2.70
N PRO A 95 -16.14 -26.32 2.16
CA PRO A 95 -17.09 -25.32 1.65
C PRO A 95 -17.56 -24.31 2.71
N ASP A 96 -17.85 -24.78 3.92
CA ASP A 96 -18.30 -23.96 5.06
C ASP A 96 -17.21 -22.98 5.52
N ALA A 97 -15.98 -23.47 5.64
CA ALA A 97 -14.82 -22.65 5.97
C ALA A 97 -14.58 -21.57 4.90
N ARG A 98 -14.62 -21.96 3.63
CA ARG A 98 -14.40 -21.05 2.51
C ARG A 98 -15.46 -19.96 2.43
N SER A 99 -16.74 -20.31 2.54
CA SER A 99 -17.83 -19.33 2.55
C SER A 99 -17.66 -18.29 3.66
N TRP A 100 -17.26 -18.73 4.86
CA TRP A 100 -16.99 -17.79 5.96
C TRP A 100 -15.76 -16.91 5.71
N LEU A 101 -14.69 -17.45 5.13
CA LEU A 101 -13.49 -16.68 4.76
C LEU A 101 -13.78 -15.64 3.67
N GLU A 102 -14.62 -15.98 2.69
CA GLU A 102 -15.12 -15.05 1.66
C GLU A 102 -15.96 -13.93 2.30
N TYR A 103 -16.87 -14.27 3.21
CA TYR A 103 -17.63 -13.31 4.00
C TYR A 103 -16.72 -12.38 4.82
N ALA A 104 -15.73 -12.94 5.52
CA ALA A 104 -14.78 -12.17 6.33
C ALA A 104 -13.97 -11.19 5.47
N THR A 105 -13.52 -11.64 4.30
CA THR A 105 -12.82 -10.80 3.31
C THR A 105 -13.70 -9.64 2.85
N ALA A 106 -14.94 -9.91 2.45
CA ALA A 106 -15.87 -8.90 1.97
C ALA A 106 -16.22 -7.87 3.08
N MET A 107 -16.48 -8.35 4.29
CA MET A 107 -16.79 -7.50 5.45
C MET A 107 -15.62 -6.59 5.81
N GLN A 108 -14.40 -7.14 5.91
CA GLN A 108 -13.21 -6.35 6.21
C GLN A 108 -12.99 -5.27 5.14
N ARG A 109 -13.07 -5.64 3.86
CA ARG A 109 -12.94 -4.68 2.76
C ARG A 109 -13.99 -3.57 2.83
N ALA A 110 -15.26 -3.91 3.09
CA ALA A 110 -16.33 -2.93 3.22
C ALA A 110 -16.08 -1.93 4.35
N VAL A 111 -15.54 -2.39 5.49
CA VAL A 111 -15.19 -1.52 6.61
C VAL A 111 -13.98 -0.64 6.30
N MET A 112 -12.96 -1.17 5.62
CA MET A 112 -11.78 -0.40 5.20
C MET A 112 -12.15 0.77 4.28
N TYR A 113 -12.98 0.54 3.27
CA TYR A 113 -13.39 1.56 2.30
C TYR A 113 -14.62 2.38 2.69
N ARG A 114 -15.14 2.19 3.93
CA ARG A 114 -16.29 2.96 4.40
C ARG A 114 -15.96 4.45 4.47
N ASN A 115 -16.92 5.30 4.11
CA ASN A 115 -16.77 6.74 4.29
C ASN A 115 -16.54 7.06 5.78
N GLY A 116 -15.52 7.88 6.06
CA GLY A 116 -15.07 8.20 7.42
C GLY A 116 -13.91 7.33 7.94
N ALA A 117 -13.64 6.16 7.35
CA ALA A 117 -12.48 5.36 7.74
C ALA A 117 -11.15 6.01 7.28
N GLY A 118 -11.16 6.69 6.13
CA GLY A 118 -9.99 7.42 5.64
C GLY A 118 -8.82 6.53 5.18
N PHE A 119 -9.09 5.25 4.89
CA PHE A 119 -8.10 4.26 4.46
C PHE A 119 -7.23 4.74 3.30
N THR A 120 -7.84 5.08 2.15
CA THR A 120 -7.11 5.52 0.96
C THR A 120 -6.16 6.67 1.26
N ARG A 121 -6.63 7.71 1.96
CA ARG A 121 -5.83 8.89 2.31
C ARG A 121 -4.65 8.53 3.21
N ALA A 122 -4.86 7.67 4.20
CA ALA A 122 -3.82 7.27 5.13
C ALA A 122 -2.77 6.36 4.47
N THR A 123 -3.19 5.42 3.62
CA THR A 123 -2.26 4.53 2.92
C THR A 123 -1.50 5.24 1.83
N GLU A 124 -2.12 6.17 1.09
CA GLU A 124 -1.45 7.00 0.08
C GLU A 124 -0.37 7.86 0.73
N ALA A 125 -0.70 8.58 1.80
CA ALA A 125 0.32 9.30 2.58
C ALA A 125 1.44 8.37 3.11
N GLY A 126 1.08 7.15 3.53
CA GLY A 126 2.04 6.13 3.95
C GLY A 126 2.92 5.59 2.83
N ASP A 127 2.39 5.44 1.61
CA ASP A 127 3.16 5.01 0.43
C ASP A 127 4.23 6.03 0.07
N HIS A 128 3.84 7.31 0.06
CA HIS A 128 4.76 8.40 -0.21
C HIS A 128 5.85 8.49 0.87
N ASP A 129 5.51 8.25 2.14
CA ASP A 129 6.49 8.21 3.23
C ASP A 129 7.41 6.99 3.10
N HIS A 130 6.86 5.80 2.82
CA HIS A 130 7.63 4.57 2.68
C HIS A 130 8.60 4.63 1.49
N LEU A 131 8.16 5.12 0.33
CA LEU A 131 9.03 5.32 -0.83
C LEU A 131 10.12 6.35 -0.52
N THR A 132 9.80 7.44 0.18
CA THR A 132 10.76 8.54 0.42
C THR A 132 11.77 8.23 1.52
N PHE A 133 11.32 7.66 2.63
CA PHE A 133 12.14 7.48 3.84
C PHE A 133 12.49 6.02 4.11
N GLY A 134 11.86 5.08 3.40
CA GLY A 134 11.99 3.63 3.62
C GLY A 134 11.01 3.08 4.64
N GLN A 135 10.15 3.93 5.20
CA GLN A 135 9.24 3.54 6.28
C GLN A 135 8.08 4.52 6.41
N ALA A 136 6.99 4.05 7.00
CA ALA A 136 5.81 4.86 7.28
C ALA A 136 5.22 4.49 8.63
N VAL A 137 4.29 5.29 9.14
CA VAL A 137 3.50 4.94 10.33
C VAL A 137 2.04 5.16 10.01
N VAL A 138 1.27 4.08 10.01
CA VAL A 138 -0.19 4.09 9.86
C VAL A 138 -0.82 3.59 11.15
N GLU A 139 -1.66 4.43 11.75
CA GLU A 139 -2.49 4.07 12.90
C GLU A 139 -3.81 3.46 12.41
N VAL A 140 -4.20 2.35 13.02
CA VAL A 140 -5.50 1.70 12.85
C VAL A 140 -6.16 1.69 14.21
N THR A 141 -7.23 2.45 14.39
CA THR A 141 -7.87 2.60 15.71
C THR A 141 -9.39 2.72 15.53
N PRO A 142 -10.20 2.20 16.48
CA PRO A 142 -11.63 2.42 16.46
C PRO A 142 -11.97 3.91 16.63
N THR A 143 -13.06 4.35 16.01
CA THR A 143 -13.62 5.68 16.27
C THR A 143 -14.05 5.80 17.74
N THR A 144 -14.17 7.04 18.27
CA THR A 144 -14.53 7.27 19.68
C THR A 144 -15.88 6.64 20.06
N ASP A 145 -16.82 6.60 19.13
CA ASP A 145 -18.13 5.94 19.25
C ASP A 145 -18.08 4.41 19.06
N ARG A 146 -16.91 3.86 18.70
CA ARG A 146 -16.62 2.44 18.50
C ARG A 146 -17.50 1.75 17.43
N ARG A 147 -18.11 2.52 16.53
CA ARG A 147 -18.96 2.00 15.44
C ARG A 147 -18.19 1.70 14.17
N ASN A 148 -17.06 2.38 13.96
CA ASN A 148 -16.20 2.22 12.80
C ASN A 148 -14.74 2.20 13.25
N LEU A 149 -13.85 2.00 12.30
CA LEU A 149 -12.42 2.21 12.45
C LEU A 149 -11.99 3.42 11.60
N PHE A 150 -10.88 4.03 11.96
CA PHE A 150 -10.23 5.05 11.16
C PHE A 150 -8.74 4.73 10.97
N TYR A 151 -8.23 5.20 9.84
CA TYR A 151 -6.82 5.13 9.48
C TYR A 151 -6.22 6.52 9.51
N ARG A 152 -5.01 6.62 10.03
CA ARG A 152 -4.27 7.88 10.04
C ARG A 152 -2.78 7.63 9.83
N ASN A 153 -2.20 8.28 8.83
CA ASN A 153 -0.76 8.37 8.71
C ASN A 153 -0.21 9.41 9.71
N TRP A 154 0.91 9.06 10.35
CA TRP A 154 1.64 9.92 11.27
C TRP A 154 2.99 10.30 10.69
N HIS A 155 3.39 11.55 10.92
CA HIS A 155 4.70 12.04 10.52
C HIS A 155 5.80 11.30 11.30
N LEU A 156 6.83 10.81 10.60
CA LEU A 156 7.94 10.05 11.20
C LEU A 156 8.68 10.82 12.29
N ARG A 157 8.66 12.16 12.27
CA ARG A 157 9.19 13.01 13.36
C ARG A 157 8.54 12.68 14.71
N ASP A 158 7.24 12.46 14.72
CA ASP A 158 6.45 12.41 15.95
C ASP A 158 6.33 11.00 16.53
N VAL A 159 6.87 9.98 15.84
CA VAL A 159 6.79 8.57 16.24
C VAL A 159 8.17 7.97 16.43
N ALA A 160 8.38 7.23 17.51
CA ALA A 160 9.56 6.41 17.73
C ALA A 160 9.12 5.01 18.14
N TRP A 161 9.92 4.00 17.86
CA TRP A 161 9.62 2.62 18.22
C TRP A 161 10.87 1.89 18.69
N SER A 162 10.74 0.68 19.23
CA SER A 162 11.84 -0.24 19.52
C SER A 162 11.68 -1.54 18.75
N GLU A 163 12.77 -2.27 18.58
CA GLU A 163 12.77 -3.63 18.04
C GLU A 163 13.03 -4.67 19.15
N ASP A 164 12.41 -5.83 19.00
CA ASP A 164 12.75 -7.02 19.78
C ASP A 164 13.99 -7.74 19.20
N TYR A 165 14.40 -8.84 19.85
CA TYR A 165 15.55 -9.63 19.40
C TYR A 165 15.35 -10.25 18.00
N ALA A 166 14.10 -10.50 17.59
CA ALA A 166 13.77 -11.01 16.27
C ALA A 166 13.71 -9.90 15.19
N GLY A 167 13.90 -8.64 15.58
CA GLY A 167 13.79 -7.48 14.69
C GLY A 167 12.34 -7.04 14.44
N ALA A 168 11.36 -7.57 15.17
CA ALA A 168 9.98 -7.14 15.10
C ALA A 168 9.76 -5.88 15.97
N VAL A 169 8.87 -5.00 15.52
CA VAL A 169 8.56 -3.76 16.24
C VAL A 169 7.80 -4.07 17.53
N SER A 170 8.39 -3.73 18.68
CA SER A 170 7.86 -3.97 20.02
C SER A 170 7.13 -2.75 20.57
N ASP A 171 7.87 -1.75 21.06
CA ASP A 171 7.32 -0.58 21.72
C ASP A 171 7.09 0.52 20.70
N VAL A 172 5.96 1.21 20.74
CA VAL A 172 5.66 2.35 19.86
C VAL A 172 5.25 3.55 20.70
N HIS A 173 5.95 4.67 20.52
CA HIS A 173 5.72 5.93 21.18
C HIS A 173 5.37 7.01 20.15
N ARG A 174 4.21 7.64 20.31
CA ARG A 174 3.76 8.74 19.46
C ARG A 174 3.56 10.00 20.29
N ASN A 175 4.35 11.03 20.01
CA ASN A 175 4.12 12.37 20.53
C ASN A 175 3.02 13.06 19.71
N CYS A 176 2.15 13.80 20.39
CA CYS A 176 1.14 14.62 19.75
C CYS A 176 0.97 15.92 20.53
N LYS A 177 0.52 16.97 19.83
CA LYS A 177 0.25 18.29 20.43
C LYS A 177 -1.23 18.67 20.28
N PRO A 178 -2.16 17.90 20.89
CA PRO A 178 -3.59 18.23 20.85
C PRO A 178 -3.90 19.50 21.63
N THR A 179 -5.04 20.13 21.32
CA THR A 179 -5.57 21.18 22.17
C THR A 179 -6.19 20.58 23.43
N ILE A 180 -6.26 21.35 24.52
CA ILE A 180 -6.88 20.87 25.76
C ILE A 180 -8.33 20.44 25.52
N THR A 181 -9.08 21.20 24.71
CA THR A 181 -10.46 20.87 24.32
C THR A 181 -10.56 19.50 23.64
N GLN A 182 -9.62 19.17 22.73
CA GLN A 182 -9.60 17.86 22.07
C GLN A 182 -9.31 16.73 23.07
N LEU A 183 -8.40 16.94 24.03
CA LEU A 183 -8.14 15.95 25.07
C LEU A 183 -9.34 15.73 25.99
N MET A 184 -10.07 16.80 26.34
CA MET A 184 -11.31 16.67 27.14
C MET A 184 -12.39 15.89 26.40
N GLN A 185 -12.47 16.01 25.07
CA GLN A 185 -13.40 15.23 24.25
C GLN A 185 -12.98 13.75 24.14
N LEU A 186 -11.68 13.47 24.03
CA LEU A 186 -11.16 12.12 23.96
C LEU A 186 -11.22 11.40 25.32
N PHE A 187 -10.97 12.11 26.41
CA PHE A 187 -10.89 11.55 27.77
C PHE A 187 -11.77 12.33 28.76
N PRO A 188 -13.11 12.16 28.69
CA PRO A 188 -14.04 12.89 29.56
C PRO A 188 -13.77 12.61 31.04
N GLY A 189 -13.52 13.65 31.83
CA GLY A 189 -13.33 13.56 33.28
C GLY A 189 -12.00 12.98 33.76
N LYS A 190 -11.07 12.64 32.84
CA LYS A 190 -9.73 12.14 33.18
C LYS A 190 -8.61 13.18 33.00
N VAL A 191 -8.95 14.33 32.43
CA VAL A 191 -8.01 15.45 32.25
C VAL A 191 -7.76 16.14 33.60
N PRO A 192 -6.51 16.50 33.92
CA PRO A 192 -6.15 17.14 35.19
C PRO A 192 -6.88 18.46 35.40
N ALA A 193 -7.29 18.76 36.65
CA ALA A 193 -8.06 19.96 36.98
C ALA A 193 -7.34 21.28 36.61
N ALA A 194 -6.00 21.29 36.65
CA ALA A 194 -5.20 22.44 36.22
C ALA A 194 -5.40 22.74 34.72
N LEU A 195 -5.41 21.71 33.88
CA LEU A 195 -5.63 21.84 32.44
C LEU A 195 -7.07 22.23 32.12
N THR A 196 -8.05 21.73 32.88
CA THR A 196 -9.45 22.14 32.74
C THR A 196 -9.63 23.63 33.01
N ARG A 197 -8.97 24.19 34.04
CA ARG A 197 -8.98 25.64 34.31
C ARG A 197 -8.26 26.45 33.23
N ASP A 198 -7.19 25.90 32.66
CA ASP A 198 -6.49 26.53 31.54
C ASP A 198 -7.37 26.54 30.27
N ALA A 199 -8.16 25.49 30.04
CA ALA A 199 -9.11 25.44 28.92
C ALA A 199 -10.22 26.48 29.02
N GLU A 200 -10.67 26.82 30.24
CA GLU A 200 -11.64 27.90 30.45
C GLU A 200 -11.09 29.28 30.03
N LYS A 201 -9.76 29.46 30.10
CA LYS A 201 -9.09 30.72 29.72
C LYS A 201 -8.66 30.73 28.25
N ASP A 202 -8.03 29.65 27.80
CA ASP A 202 -7.56 29.47 26.43
C ASP A 202 -7.88 28.04 25.93
N PRO A 203 -9.04 27.86 25.28
CA PRO A 203 -9.48 26.57 24.76
C PRO A 203 -8.54 25.97 23.69
N TYR A 204 -7.71 26.80 23.06
CA TYR A 204 -6.85 26.43 21.93
C TYR A 204 -5.39 26.18 22.33
N LYS A 205 -5.06 26.34 23.61
CA LYS A 205 -3.74 26.01 24.14
C LYS A 205 -3.40 24.55 23.81
N LYS A 206 -2.25 24.36 23.16
CA LYS A 206 -1.72 23.03 22.81
C LYS A 206 -0.88 22.51 23.95
N ILE A 207 -1.01 21.22 24.25
CA ILE A 207 -0.18 20.54 25.27
C ILE A 207 0.47 19.30 24.69
N SER A 208 1.62 18.90 25.25
CA SER A 208 2.29 17.67 24.83
C SER A 208 1.59 16.47 25.45
N ALA A 209 1.07 15.59 24.61
CA ALA A 209 0.55 14.29 25.02
C ALA A 209 1.31 13.19 24.28
N ARG A 210 1.48 12.04 24.92
CA ARG A 210 2.11 10.88 24.30
C ARG A 210 1.17 9.69 24.38
N HIS A 211 0.98 9.04 23.25
CA HIS A 211 0.36 7.72 23.19
C HIS A 211 1.45 6.67 23.06
N VAL A 212 1.34 5.60 23.83
CA VAL A 212 2.30 4.52 23.87
C VAL A 212 1.56 3.20 23.71
N ALA A 213 2.05 2.34 22.83
CA ALA A 213 1.64 0.95 22.70
C ALA A 213 2.85 0.06 23.02
N VAL A 214 2.74 -0.75 24.07
CA VAL A 214 3.82 -1.66 24.51
C VAL A 214 3.28 -3.08 24.68
N PRO A 215 4.10 -4.13 24.51
CA PRO A 215 3.67 -5.49 24.81
C PRO A 215 3.31 -5.63 26.30
N ALA A 216 2.21 -6.34 26.57
CA ALA A 216 1.71 -6.50 27.93
C ALA A 216 2.62 -7.35 28.82
N ALA A 217 3.43 -8.23 28.22
CA ALA A 217 4.40 -9.06 28.94
C ALA A 217 5.63 -8.27 29.44
N SER A 218 5.94 -7.13 28.82
CA SER A 218 7.17 -6.38 29.09
C SER A 218 7.04 -5.43 30.28
N TYR A 219 5.83 -4.99 30.62
CA TYR A 219 5.60 -3.95 31.62
C TYR A 219 4.39 -4.24 32.51
N ASP A 220 4.58 -4.23 33.84
CA ASP A 220 3.47 -4.26 34.79
C ASP A 220 2.95 -2.85 35.07
N THR A 221 1.92 -2.44 34.34
CA THR A 221 1.30 -1.12 34.47
C THR A 221 0.21 -1.07 35.57
N GLY A 222 0.07 -2.14 36.37
CA GLY A 222 -0.90 -2.24 37.46
C GLY A 222 -2.32 -2.60 37.03
N ILE A 223 -2.53 -2.98 35.76
CA ILE A 223 -3.83 -3.42 35.24
C ILE A 223 -3.85 -4.93 35.10
N LYS A 224 -4.99 -5.55 35.44
CA LYS A 224 -5.22 -6.98 35.12
C LYS A 224 -5.31 -7.17 33.61
N VAL A 225 -4.23 -7.65 33.02
CA VAL A 225 -4.15 -8.05 31.62
C VAL A 225 -4.90 -9.37 31.44
N ARG A 226 -5.80 -9.44 30.45
CA ARG A 226 -6.44 -10.70 30.04
C ARG A 226 -5.47 -11.48 29.18
N ALA A 227 -5.52 -12.81 29.21
CA ALA A 227 -4.62 -13.65 28.42
C ALA A 227 -4.63 -13.34 26.91
N GLU A 228 -5.77 -12.89 26.36
CA GLU A 228 -5.91 -12.51 24.95
C GLU A 228 -5.39 -11.10 24.62
N HIS A 229 -5.07 -10.28 25.64
CA HIS A 229 -4.62 -8.91 25.45
C HIS A 229 -3.09 -8.85 25.37
N GLU A 230 -2.57 -8.86 24.14
CA GLU A 230 -1.13 -8.84 23.83
C GLU A 230 -0.46 -7.48 24.12
N PHE A 231 -1.21 -6.38 24.08
CA PHE A 231 -0.67 -5.03 24.15
C PHE A 231 -1.33 -4.18 25.24
N ILE A 232 -0.62 -3.16 25.71
CA ILE A 232 -1.12 -2.11 26.61
C ILE A 232 -1.00 -0.78 25.87
N SER A 233 -2.11 -0.05 25.84
CA SER A 233 -2.20 1.32 25.33
C SER A 233 -2.25 2.29 26.51
N LEU A 234 -1.31 3.24 26.49
CA LEU A 234 -1.14 4.26 27.51
C LEU A 234 -1.23 5.64 26.87
N TRP A 235 -2.01 6.53 27.47
CA TRP A 235 -1.96 7.96 27.21
C TRP A 235 -1.41 8.69 28.42
N VAL A 236 -0.33 9.42 28.21
CA VAL A 236 0.39 10.13 29.27
C VAL A 236 0.65 11.57 28.88
N LEU A 237 0.75 12.43 29.90
CA LEU A 237 1.14 13.83 29.78
C LEU A 237 2.58 14.00 30.31
N PRO A 238 3.61 14.00 29.44
CA PRO A 238 5.01 14.08 29.89
C PRO A 238 5.31 15.34 30.72
N ASP A 239 4.68 16.47 30.37
CA ASP A 239 4.91 17.78 31.01
C ASP A 239 4.26 17.91 32.40
N HIS A 240 3.39 16.96 32.79
CA HIS A 240 2.65 16.95 34.05
C HIS A 240 3.01 15.70 34.87
N GLU A 241 4.29 15.50 35.17
CA GLU A 241 4.80 14.36 35.97
C GLU A 241 4.40 12.97 35.43
N GLY A 242 4.15 12.87 34.11
CA GLY A 242 3.73 11.62 33.47
C GLY A 242 2.29 11.21 33.80
N GLU A 243 1.41 12.15 34.15
CA GLU A 243 0.02 11.86 34.51
C GLU A 243 -0.68 11.03 33.42
N VAL A 244 -1.32 9.94 33.85
CA VAL A 244 -1.92 8.92 32.97
C VAL A 244 -3.38 9.26 32.73
N LEU A 245 -3.71 9.60 31.49
CA LEU A 245 -5.09 9.84 31.04
C LEU A 245 -5.83 8.53 30.77
N GLU A 246 -5.13 7.55 30.21
CA GLU A 246 -5.71 6.25 29.88
C GLU A 246 -4.64 5.17 29.99
N ASN A 247 -5.03 4.03 30.56
CA ASN A 247 -4.24 2.82 30.60
C ASN A 247 -5.21 1.65 30.36
N ILE A 248 -5.11 1.01 29.20
CA ILE A 248 -6.03 -0.04 28.76
C ILE A 248 -5.24 -1.15 28.09
N SER A 249 -5.53 -2.41 28.46
CA SER A 249 -5.04 -3.58 27.73
C SER A 249 -5.87 -3.83 26.48
N ARG A 250 -5.22 -4.19 25.37
CA ARG A 250 -5.83 -4.38 24.03
C ARG A 250 -5.31 -5.67 23.40
N THR A 251 -6.10 -6.26 22.52
CA THR A 251 -5.75 -7.43 21.70
C THR A 251 -4.90 -7.07 20.46
N TYR A 252 -4.69 -5.77 20.24
CA TYR A 252 -4.07 -5.20 19.03
C TYR A 252 -3.17 -4.03 19.43
N ARG A 253 -2.15 -3.74 18.61
CA ARG A 253 -1.16 -2.67 18.83
C ARG A 253 -1.69 -1.30 18.40
N GLY A 254 -2.43 -1.25 17.30
CA GLY A 254 -3.03 -0.07 16.69
C GLY A 254 -2.10 0.71 15.76
N TYR A 255 -0.87 0.24 15.57
CA TYR A 255 0.12 0.84 14.68
C TYR A 255 0.67 -0.20 13.70
N VAL A 256 0.84 0.23 12.46
CA VAL A 256 1.46 -0.52 11.37
C VAL A 256 2.64 0.33 10.88
N ILE A 257 3.84 -0.22 11.00
CA ILE A 257 5.08 0.46 10.67
C ILE A 257 5.79 -0.37 9.59
N PRO A 258 5.43 -0.20 8.31
CA PRO A 258 6.12 -0.90 7.22
C PRO A 258 7.55 -0.39 7.13
N ARG A 259 8.50 -1.31 7.04
CA ARG A 259 9.92 -1.01 6.93
C ARG A 259 10.46 -1.64 5.66
N GLY A 260 11.20 -0.85 4.88
CA GLY A 260 12.07 -1.37 3.83
C GLY A 260 13.30 -2.05 4.44
N PRO A 261 14.41 -2.18 3.69
CA PRO A 261 15.60 -2.82 4.24
C PRO A 261 16.16 -2.03 5.43
N THR A 262 16.29 -2.72 6.56
CA THR A 262 16.95 -2.21 7.76
C THR A 262 18.46 -2.37 7.63
N VAL A 263 19.20 -1.41 8.17
CA VAL A 263 20.66 -1.51 8.28
C VAL A 263 20.98 -2.25 9.58
N SER A 264 21.87 -3.24 9.53
CA SER A 264 22.26 -4.00 10.73
C SER A 264 22.64 -3.07 11.89
N GLY A 265 21.95 -3.22 13.02
CA GLY A 265 22.15 -2.41 14.23
C GLY A 265 21.31 -1.12 14.29
N SER A 266 20.48 -0.83 13.29
CA SER A 266 19.51 0.26 13.29
C SER A 266 18.09 -0.28 13.14
N GLN A 267 17.21 0.14 14.03
CA GLN A 267 15.79 -0.20 14.01
C GLN A 267 14.95 0.56 12.96
N TYR A 268 15.60 1.48 12.25
CA TYR A 268 15.01 2.30 11.20
C TYR A 268 15.48 1.79 9.83
N ALA A 269 14.54 1.75 8.89
CA ALA A 269 14.79 1.38 7.51
C ALA A 269 15.29 2.57 6.69
N ARG A 270 15.88 2.27 5.53
CA ARG A 270 16.25 3.26 4.52
C ARG A 270 15.49 2.99 3.24
N SER A 271 15.18 4.06 2.51
CA SER A 271 14.56 3.92 1.18
C SER A 271 15.55 3.31 0.20
N VAL A 272 15.10 2.30 -0.55
CA VAL A 272 15.88 1.71 -1.64
C VAL A 272 16.01 2.64 -2.85
N PHE A 273 15.16 3.67 -2.95
CA PHE A 273 15.15 4.59 -4.09
C PHE A 273 15.90 5.88 -3.74
N THR A 274 15.35 6.66 -2.82
CA THR A 274 15.82 8.04 -2.57
C THR A 274 17.20 8.07 -1.91
N SER A 275 17.54 7.07 -1.08
CA SER A 275 18.83 7.07 -0.38
C SER A 275 20.01 6.86 -1.33
N ILE A 276 19.82 6.13 -2.43
CA ILE A 276 20.84 5.88 -3.44
C ILE A 276 20.96 7.07 -4.40
N ILE A 277 19.83 7.70 -4.74
CA ILE A 277 19.74 8.76 -5.75
C ILE A 277 20.05 10.15 -5.17
N LEU A 278 19.98 10.33 -3.85
CA LEU A 278 20.28 11.59 -3.17
C LEU A 278 21.55 12.33 -3.66
N PRO A 279 22.73 11.69 -3.81
CA PRO A 279 23.92 12.38 -4.33
C PRO A 279 23.74 12.92 -5.77
N ASP A 280 23.04 12.19 -6.63
CA ASP A 280 22.76 12.63 -8.00
C ASP A 280 21.78 13.79 -8.00
N SER A 281 20.74 13.75 -7.16
CA SER A 281 19.79 14.86 -7.00
C SER A 281 20.47 16.12 -6.47
N ARG A 282 21.40 16.02 -5.49
CA ARG A 282 22.20 17.16 -5.04
C ARG A 282 23.02 17.77 -6.19
N THR A 283 23.64 16.92 -6.99
CA THR A 283 24.47 17.35 -8.12
C THR A 283 23.63 18.02 -9.21
N GLN A 284 22.44 17.48 -9.48
CA GLN A 284 21.49 18.06 -10.42
C GLN A 284 21.09 19.48 -9.98
N GLN A 285 20.72 19.67 -8.71
CA GLN A 285 20.37 21.00 -8.18
C GLN A 285 21.53 22.00 -8.34
N ALA A 286 22.76 21.56 -8.07
CA ALA A 286 23.95 22.41 -8.22
C ALA A 286 24.21 22.79 -9.69
N ILE A 287 24.07 21.86 -10.63
CA ILE A 287 24.26 22.11 -12.06
C ILE A 287 23.17 23.04 -12.59
N GLU A 288 21.90 22.81 -12.24
CA GLU A 288 20.79 23.66 -12.69
C GLU A 288 20.97 25.11 -12.21
N ARG A 289 21.44 25.30 -10.98
CA ARG A 289 21.82 26.62 -10.48
C ARG A 289 22.93 27.28 -11.31
N ILE A 290 23.99 26.54 -11.63
CA ILE A 290 25.12 27.05 -12.43
C ILE A 290 24.65 27.38 -13.86
N LEU A 291 23.81 26.52 -14.46
CA LEU A 291 23.25 26.73 -15.79
C LEU A 291 22.35 27.96 -15.83
N LEU A 292 21.55 28.19 -14.78
CA LEU A 292 20.73 29.39 -14.64
C LEU A 292 21.59 30.65 -14.60
N GLU A 293 22.61 30.68 -13.74
CA GLU A 293 23.54 31.81 -13.63
C GLU A 293 24.31 32.06 -14.95
N ALA A 294 24.73 31.00 -15.62
CA ALA A 294 25.42 31.10 -16.90
C ALA A 294 24.48 31.56 -18.03
N GLY A 295 23.21 31.18 -17.99
CA GLY A 295 22.16 31.67 -18.89
C GLY A 295 21.86 33.15 -18.69
N GLU A 296 21.78 33.60 -17.43
CA GLU A 296 21.64 35.02 -17.08
C GLU A 296 22.80 35.84 -17.65
N LYS A 297 24.05 35.39 -17.45
CA LYS A 297 25.24 36.05 -18.01
C LYS A 297 25.28 36.05 -19.53
N ALA A 298 24.69 35.04 -20.19
CA ALA A 298 24.60 35.00 -21.64
C ALA A 298 23.59 36.01 -22.21
N ILE A 299 22.50 36.28 -21.49
CA ILE A 299 21.46 37.24 -21.87
C ILE A 299 21.88 38.66 -21.50
N ASP A 300 22.45 38.85 -20.32
CA ASP A 300 22.92 40.14 -19.79
C ASP A 300 24.41 40.02 -19.38
N PRO A 301 25.34 40.17 -20.33
CA PRO A 301 26.76 40.00 -20.07
C PRO A 301 27.31 41.13 -19.19
N PRO A 302 28.26 40.84 -18.29
CA PRO A 302 28.88 41.87 -17.48
C PRO A 302 29.64 42.87 -18.36
N MET A 303 29.52 44.15 -18.03
CA MET A 303 30.09 45.25 -18.80
C MET A 303 31.45 45.69 -18.22
N ILE A 304 32.42 45.96 -19.10
CA ILE A 304 33.65 46.68 -18.75
C ILE A 304 33.42 48.16 -19.03
N ALA A 305 33.66 49.00 -18.03
CA ALA A 305 33.58 50.46 -18.13
C ALA A 305 34.95 51.08 -17.81
N THR A 306 35.39 52.02 -18.63
CA THR A 306 36.62 52.80 -18.39
C THR A 306 36.31 53.98 -17.47
N MET A 307 36.99 54.05 -16.31
CA MET A 307 36.86 55.16 -15.36
C MET A 307 37.32 56.50 -15.98
N ASP A 308 36.74 57.61 -15.54
CA ASP A 308 36.97 59.00 -16.00
C ASP A 308 36.50 59.35 -17.43
N VAL A 309 35.94 58.39 -18.17
CA VAL A 309 35.37 58.62 -19.52
C VAL A 309 33.84 58.78 -19.48
N ILE A 310 33.19 58.18 -18.49
CA ILE A 310 31.74 58.18 -18.34
C ILE A 310 31.38 59.17 -17.23
N ARG A 311 30.64 60.23 -17.56
CA ARG A 311 30.33 61.33 -16.63
C ARG A 311 29.03 61.14 -15.85
N SER A 312 28.17 60.19 -16.24
CA SER A 312 26.85 59.94 -15.64
C SER A 312 26.73 58.52 -15.09
N ASP A 313 25.71 58.28 -14.26
CA ASP A 313 25.32 56.91 -13.88
C ASP A 313 25.10 56.06 -15.14
N ILE A 314 25.58 54.81 -15.12
CA ILE A 314 25.53 53.90 -16.27
C ILE A 314 24.12 53.32 -16.37
N GLY A 315 23.34 53.80 -17.34
CA GLY A 315 21.99 53.29 -17.62
C GLY A 315 22.04 52.08 -18.55
N LEU A 316 22.18 50.86 -18.00
CA LEU A 316 22.16 49.60 -18.78
C LEU A 316 20.75 49.11 -19.16
N GLY A 317 19.70 49.78 -18.68
CA GLY A 317 18.31 49.44 -19.01
C GLY A 317 17.92 49.82 -20.44
N ALA A 318 16.88 49.18 -20.97
CA ALA A 318 16.37 49.46 -22.32
C ALA A 318 15.99 50.95 -22.47
N GLY A 319 16.63 51.63 -23.44
CA GLY A 319 16.43 53.07 -23.69
C GLY A 319 17.26 54.01 -22.83
N GLY A 320 18.20 53.50 -22.02
CA GLY A 320 19.16 54.31 -21.27
C GLY A 320 20.13 55.06 -22.18
N ILE A 321 20.39 56.34 -21.88
CA ILE A 321 21.37 57.18 -22.58
C ILE A 321 22.59 57.32 -21.67
N THR A 322 23.77 56.89 -22.14
CA THR A 322 25.03 57.08 -21.41
C THR A 322 25.82 58.22 -22.04
N TRP A 323 26.28 59.18 -21.21
CA TRP A 323 27.03 60.35 -21.66
C TRP A 323 28.54 60.09 -21.59
N LEU A 324 29.21 60.19 -22.73
CA LEU A 324 30.66 60.08 -22.87
C LEU A 324 31.32 61.45 -22.81
N ASP A 325 32.54 61.52 -22.29
CA ASP A 325 33.33 62.74 -22.34
C ASP A 325 33.65 63.11 -23.80
N ARG A 326 33.53 64.41 -24.12
CA ARG A 326 33.79 64.97 -25.45
C ARG A 326 35.26 64.83 -25.87
N GLU A 327 36.17 64.76 -24.89
CA GLU A 327 37.61 64.61 -25.13
C GLU A 327 38.04 63.14 -25.34
N TYR A 328 37.12 62.19 -25.14
CA TYR A 328 37.40 60.78 -25.35
C TYR A 328 37.44 60.42 -26.84
N ASP A 329 38.58 59.90 -27.30
CA ASP A 329 38.73 59.38 -28.66
C ASP A 329 38.40 57.88 -28.69
N GLU A 330 37.28 57.53 -29.34
CA GLU A 330 36.82 56.15 -29.52
C GLU A 330 37.85 55.24 -30.22
N ARG A 331 38.86 55.81 -30.89
CA ARG A 331 39.93 55.05 -31.55
C ARG A 331 40.93 54.43 -30.57
N LEU A 332 40.99 54.91 -29.33
CA LEU A 332 41.82 54.35 -28.26
C LEU A 332 41.15 53.14 -27.56
N GLY A 333 39.86 52.91 -27.84
CA GLY A 333 39.08 51.78 -27.34
C GLY A 333 37.63 52.16 -27.05
N GLU A 334 36.74 51.18 -26.95
CA GLU A 334 35.34 51.41 -26.55
C GLU A 334 35.24 51.72 -25.06
N ALA A 335 34.52 52.78 -24.68
CA ALA A 335 34.36 53.22 -23.29
C ALA A 335 33.50 52.27 -22.43
N LEU A 336 32.57 51.58 -23.08
CA LEU A 336 31.69 50.56 -22.53
C LEU A 336 31.66 49.40 -23.50
N ARG A 337 32.06 48.21 -23.05
CA ARG A 337 31.99 47.00 -23.86
C ARG A 337 31.52 45.80 -23.04
N PRO A 338 30.72 44.89 -23.61
CA PRO A 338 30.42 43.63 -22.94
C PRO A 338 31.70 42.80 -22.82
N LEU A 339 31.89 42.16 -21.67
CA LEU A 339 32.92 41.16 -21.50
C LEU A 339 32.57 39.97 -22.40
N GLN A 340 33.41 39.68 -23.38
CA GLN A 340 33.26 38.49 -24.22
C GLN A 340 33.55 37.25 -23.38
N MET A 341 32.49 36.62 -22.87
CA MET A 341 32.56 35.33 -22.20
C MET A 341 32.44 34.20 -23.22
N ASP A 342 33.17 33.12 -22.99
CA ASP A 342 33.04 31.90 -23.79
C ASP A 342 31.87 31.06 -23.27
N TYR A 343 30.85 30.90 -24.11
CA TYR A 343 29.64 30.12 -23.83
C TYR A 343 29.66 28.71 -24.42
N SER A 344 30.78 28.30 -25.04
CA SER A 344 30.93 26.98 -25.66
C SER A 344 30.74 25.80 -24.69
N GLY A 345 30.89 26.04 -23.38
CA GLY A 345 30.65 25.05 -22.33
C GLY A 345 29.19 24.85 -21.92
N LEU A 346 28.25 25.73 -22.31
CA LEU A 346 26.83 25.60 -21.95
C LEU A 346 26.20 24.29 -22.45
N PRO A 347 26.40 23.87 -23.72
CA PRO A 347 25.90 22.58 -24.19
C PRO A 347 26.45 21.38 -23.40
N ALA A 348 27.70 21.45 -22.93
CA ALA A 348 28.28 20.38 -22.12
C ALA A 348 27.59 20.27 -20.74
N GLY A 349 27.24 21.42 -20.13
CA GLY A 349 26.46 21.46 -18.89
C GLY A 349 25.03 20.94 -19.07
N GLN A 350 24.37 21.28 -20.18
CA GLN A 350 23.05 20.73 -20.52
C GLN A 350 23.08 19.21 -20.68
N ASN A 351 24.05 18.69 -21.45
CA ASN A 351 24.23 17.24 -21.62
C ASN A 351 24.49 16.51 -20.29
N MET A 352 25.20 17.16 -19.35
CA MET A 352 25.43 16.61 -18.01
C MET A 352 24.14 16.58 -17.18
N SER A 353 23.33 17.65 -17.24
CA SER A 353 22.02 17.70 -16.58
C SER A 353 21.10 16.59 -17.09
N ASP A 354 21.00 16.41 -18.41
CA ASP A 354 20.15 15.39 -19.03
C ASP A 354 20.62 13.96 -18.69
N ARG A 355 21.94 13.74 -18.59
CA ARG A 355 22.48 12.45 -18.14
C ARG A 355 22.12 12.15 -16.68
N LEU A 356 22.19 13.15 -15.80
CA LEU A 356 21.78 12.99 -14.40
C LEU A 356 20.28 12.74 -14.29
N ASP A 357 19.48 13.43 -15.10
CA ASP A 357 18.05 13.21 -15.18
C ASP A 357 17.71 11.76 -15.54
N MET A 358 18.37 11.22 -16.57
CA MET A 358 18.22 9.81 -16.95
C MET A 358 18.66 8.86 -15.82
N THR A 359 19.70 9.21 -15.08
CA THR A 359 20.18 8.40 -13.94
C THR A 359 19.16 8.38 -12.80
N ILE A 360 18.58 9.54 -12.47
CA ILE A 360 17.55 9.69 -11.45
C ILE A 360 16.28 8.93 -11.85
N ARG A 361 15.83 9.06 -13.11
CA ARG A 361 14.67 8.34 -13.65
C ARG A 361 14.87 6.82 -13.60
N MET A 362 16.05 6.34 -13.97
CA MET A 362 16.43 4.93 -13.86
C MET A 362 16.49 4.45 -12.40
N GLY A 363 16.98 5.29 -11.49
CA GLY A 363 17.04 5.00 -10.06
C GLY A 363 15.66 4.82 -9.44
N PHE A 364 14.68 5.65 -9.80
CA PHE A 364 13.28 5.46 -9.40
C PHE A 364 12.57 4.31 -10.13
N MET A 365 13.26 3.67 -11.07
CA MET A 365 12.76 2.57 -11.90
C MET A 365 11.49 2.91 -12.69
N THR A 366 11.20 4.20 -12.92
CA THR A 366 10.01 4.64 -13.66
C THR A 366 10.01 4.12 -15.10
N ASP A 367 11.19 3.97 -15.70
CA ASP A 367 11.40 3.35 -17.02
C ASP A 367 10.88 1.92 -17.09
N LYS A 368 10.98 1.17 -15.98
CA LYS A 368 10.45 -0.19 -15.96
C LYS A 368 8.93 -0.21 -15.93
N VAL A 369 8.27 0.88 -15.52
CA VAL A 369 6.82 0.94 -15.29
C VAL A 369 6.06 1.39 -16.54
N GLN A 370 6.64 2.30 -17.33
CA GLN A 370 5.96 2.81 -18.52
C GLN A 370 5.90 1.75 -19.62
N ILE A 371 4.69 1.45 -20.08
CA ILE A 371 4.46 0.51 -21.19
C ILE A 371 5.17 1.09 -22.43
N PRO A 372 6.08 0.33 -23.09
CA PRO A 372 6.70 0.75 -24.34
C PRO A 372 5.64 1.12 -25.37
N ASP A 373 5.98 2.00 -26.33
CA ASP A 373 5.05 2.31 -27.40
C ASP A 373 4.61 1.03 -28.12
N THR A 374 3.33 0.68 -27.94
CA THR A 374 2.71 -0.52 -28.52
C THR A 374 2.22 -0.29 -29.94
N SER A 375 2.52 0.85 -30.55
CA SER A 375 2.15 1.15 -31.92
C SER A 375 2.74 0.09 -32.88
N GLY A 376 1.86 -0.61 -33.59
CA GLY A 376 2.25 -1.66 -34.56
C GLY A 376 2.38 -3.09 -34.00
N MET A 377 2.09 -3.34 -32.72
CA MET A 377 2.12 -4.69 -32.14
C MET A 377 0.76 -5.41 -32.24
N THR A 378 0.79 -6.74 -32.36
CA THR A 378 -0.43 -7.57 -32.30
C THR A 378 -0.96 -7.67 -30.86
N ALA A 379 -2.27 -7.93 -30.68
CA ALA A 379 -2.88 -8.06 -29.35
C ALA A 379 -2.20 -9.11 -28.45
N TYR A 380 -1.63 -10.17 -29.05
CA TYR A 380 -0.87 -11.19 -28.31
C TYR A 380 0.49 -10.66 -27.84
N GLN A 381 1.21 -9.94 -28.70
CA GLN A 381 2.49 -9.32 -28.34
C GLN A 381 2.32 -8.26 -27.26
N ILE A 382 1.27 -7.43 -27.35
CA ILE A 382 0.93 -6.44 -26.31
C ILE A 382 0.71 -7.14 -24.96
N ARG A 383 -0.07 -8.22 -24.93
CA ARG A 383 -0.27 -9.01 -23.70
C ARG A 383 1.05 -9.55 -23.14
N LYS A 384 1.94 -10.08 -23.99
CA LYS A 384 3.25 -10.61 -23.55
C LYS A 384 4.21 -9.53 -23.06
N VAL A 385 4.20 -8.34 -23.66
CA VAL A 385 4.99 -7.19 -23.21
C VAL A 385 4.50 -6.73 -21.84
N VAL A 386 3.19 -6.56 -21.67
CA VAL A 386 2.59 -6.24 -20.36
C VAL A 386 2.93 -7.31 -19.32
N GLU A 387 2.83 -8.60 -19.68
CA GLU A 387 3.17 -9.71 -18.78
C GLU A 387 4.66 -9.68 -18.34
N GLN A 388 5.57 -9.49 -19.28
CA GLN A 388 7.01 -9.40 -19.00
C GLN A 388 7.31 -8.20 -18.09
N GLN A 389 6.61 -7.10 -18.27
CA GLN A 389 6.78 -5.88 -17.49
C GLN A 389 6.25 -6.04 -16.07
N MET A 390 5.08 -6.65 -15.90
CA MET A 390 4.56 -7.00 -14.57
C MET A 390 5.54 -7.91 -13.82
N ARG A 391 6.11 -8.92 -14.49
CA ARG A 391 7.15 -9.78 -13.89
C ARG A 391 8.41 -9.00 -13.47
N ALA A 392 8.80 -7.97 -14.23
CA ALA A 392 9.97 -7.15 -13.90
C ALA A 392 9.77 -6.28 -12.64
N HIS A 393 8.53 -6.01 -12.24
CA HIS A 393 8.19 -5.19 -11.08
C HIS A 393 8.12 -5.95 -9.76
N ILE A 394 7.86 -7.25 -9.80
CA ILE A 394 7.50 -8.02 -8.61
C ILE A 394 8.58 -8.05 -7.53
N PRO A 395 9.87 -8.24 -7.85
CA PRO A 395 10.91 -8.26 -6.82
C PRO A 395 11.00 -6.98 -5.98
N MET A 396 10.44 -5.88 -6.49
CA MET A 396 10.43 -4.58 -5.82
C MET A 396 9.23 -4.40 -4.88
N PHE A 397 8.09 -5.02 -5.19
CA PHE A 397 6.83 -4.88 -4.45
C PHE A 397 6.57 -6.04 -3.48
N GLU A 398 7.08 -7.25 -3.76
CA GLU A 398 6.89 -8.43 -2.92
C GLU A 398 7.36 -8.22 -1.46
N PRO A 399 8.55 -7.65 -1.18
CA PRO A 399 8.95 -7.37 0.20
C PRO A 399 8.04 -6.34 0.88
N VAL A 400 7.52 -5.38 0.10
CA VAL A 400 6.60 -4.35 0.62
C VAL A 400 5.24 -4.95 0.95
N GLU A 401 4.77 -5.94 0.17
CA GLU A 401 3.51 -6.64 0.45
C GLU A 401 3.54 -7.34 1.82
N VAL A 402 4.63 -8.05 2.12
CA VAL A 402 4.84 -8.76 3.39
C VAL A 402 5.00 -7.78 4.56
N GLU A 403 5.83 -6.74 4.43
CA GLU A 403 6.07 -5.80 5.53
C GLU A 403 4.95 -4.75 5.71
N TYR A 404 4.09 -4.54 4.72
CA TYR A 404 3.07 -3.49 4.74
C TYR A 404 1.64 -4.02 4.65
N SER A 405 1.28 -4.70 3.56
CA SER A 405 -0.10 -5.10 3.30
C SER A 405 -0.58 -6.18 4.29
N GLU A 406 0.27 -7.14 4.63
CA GLU A 406 -0.03 -8.18 5.60
C GLU A 406 -0.26 -7.63 7.02
N PRO A 407 0.68 -6.89 7.64
CA PRO A 407 0.45 -6.25 8.92
C PRO A 407 -0.76 -5.32 8.94
N LEU A 408 -1.03 -4.60 7.85
CA LEU A 408 -2.18 -3.71 7.74
C LEU A 408 -3.50 -4.47 7.80
N CYS A 409 -3.63 -5.55 7.03
CA CYS A 409 -4.84 -6.38 7.05
C CYS A 409 -4.99 -7.16 8.36
N SER A 410 -3.90 -7.70 8.90
CA SER A 410 -3.91 -8.44 10.17
C SER A 410 -4.31 -7.54 11.34
N GLU A 411 -3.71 -6.35 11.45
CA GLU A 411 -4.03 -5.39 12.50
C GLU A 411 -5.48 -4.89 12.40
N THR A 412 -5.95 -4.63 11.17
CA THR A 412 -7.35 -4.26 10.90
C THR A 412 -8.30 -5.36 11.36
N PHE A 413 -8.01 -6.62 11.05
CA PHE A 413 -8.82 -7.75 11.47
C PHE A 413 -8.87 -7.88 13.01
N LYS A 414 -7.73 -7.71 13.70
CA LYS A 414 -7.68 -7.70 15.17
C LYS A 414 -8.51 -6.56 15.76
N VAL A 415 -8.45 -5.35 15.19
CA VAL A 415 -9.26 -4.20 15.62
C VAL A 415 -10.75 -4.48 15.41
N MET A 416 -11.15 -4.99 14.24
CA MET A 416 -12.53 -5.36 13.94
C MET A 416 -13.06 -6.41 14.92
N ARG A 417 -12.27 -7.45 15.22
CA ARG A 417 -12.63 -8.48 16.20
C ARG A 417 -12.82 -7.89 17.60
N SER A 418 -12.00 -6.92 18.00
CA SER A 418 -12.14 -6.21 19.28
C SER A 418 -13.42 -5.36 19.37
N LEU A 419 -14.01 -4.99 18.24
CA LEU A 419 -15.31 -4.29 18.15
C LEU A 419 -16.50 -5.25 18.11
N GLY A 420 -16.26 -6.57 18.15
CA GLY A 420 -17.29 -7.59 18.05
C GLY A 420 -17.63 -7.99 16.61
N ALA A 421 -16.84 -7.58 15.62
CA ALA A 421 -16.94 -8.17 14.29
C ALA A 421 -16.45 -9.64 14.34
N PHE A 422 -17.07 -10.52 13.57
CA PHE A 422 -16.77 -11.96 13.53
C PHE A 422 -16.98 -12.66 14.89
N PRO A 423 -18.22 -12.73 15.39
CA PRO A 423 -18.50 -13.35 16.67
C PRO A 423 -18.23 -14.86 16.62
N ALA A 424 -17.71 -15.43 17.72
CA ALA A 424 -17.16 -16.80 17.73
C ALA A 424 -18.19 -17.91 17.41
N ASN A 425 -19.49 -17.62 17.57
CA ASN A 425 -20.58 -18.51 17.22
C ASN A 425 -20.81 -18.62 15.70
N GLU A 426 -20.43 -17.60 14.93
CA GLU A 426 -20.56 -17.58 13.46
C GLU A 426 -19.36 -18.22 12.77
N ILE A 427 -18.25 -18.42 13.48
CA ILE A 427 -17.07 -19.11 12.95
C ILE A 427 -17.36 -20.61 12.85
N PRO A 428 -17.29 -21.21 11.64
CA PRO A 428 -17.49 -22.64 11.44
C PRO A 428 -16.57 -23.50 12.30
N ASP A 429 -17.06 -24.65 12.76
CA ASP A 429 -16.26 -25.60 13.56
C ASP A 429 -14.98 -26.04 12.81
N SER A 430 -15.07 -26.13 11.49
CA SER A 430 -13.95 -26.41 10.58
C SER A 430 -12.78 -25.43 10.70
N LEU A 431 -13.06 -24.16 11.03
CA LEU A 431 -12.05 -23.10 11.18
C LEU A 431 -11.63 -22.85 12.63
N ARG A 432 -12.34 -23.40 13.61
CA ARG A 432 -12.00 -23.18 15.03
C ARG A 432 -10.60 -23.71 15.34
N GLY A 433 -9.85 -22.88 16.07
CA GLY A 433 -8.46 -23.17 16.46
C GLY A 433 -7.43 -23.01 15.34
N SER A 434 -7.85 -22.66 14.11
CA SER A 434 -6.91 -22.23 13.07
C SER A 434 -6.65 -20.73 13.19
N GLY A 435 -5.42 -20.30 12.95
CA GLY A 435 -5.10 -18.90 12.77
C GLY A 435 -5.55 -18.40 11.39
N VAL A 436 -5.71 -17.09 11.31
CA VAL A 436 -6.05 -16.39 10.07
C VAL A 436 -4.77 -15.85 9.45
N GLU A 437 -4.61 -16.08 8.16
CA GLU A 437 -3.54 -15.58 7.31
C GLU A 437 -4.16 -14.79 6.15
N PHE A 438 -3.38 -13.90 5.54
CA PHE A 438 -3.83 -13.12 4.39
C PHE A 438 -3.05 -13.55 3.15
N SER A 439 -3.77 -13.91 2.09
CA SER A 439 -3.19 -14.12 0.77
C SER A 439 -3.47 -12.88 -0.06
N PHE A 440 -2.44 -12.33 -0.67
CA PHE A 440 -2.57 -11.18 -1.56
C PHE A 440 -2.75 -11.64 -3.00
N LYS A 441 -3.51 -10.84 -3.75
CA LYS A 441 -3.65 -11.03 -5.20
C LYS A 441 -2.50 -10.31 -5.88
N SER A 442 -1.45 -11.06 -6.18
CA SER A 442 -0.39 -10.60 -7.07
C SER A 442 -0.76 -10.95 -8.52
N PRO A 443 -0.44 -10.08 -9.49
CA PRO A 443 -0.59 -10.39 -10.91
C PRO A 443 0.05 -11.71 -11.36
N ILE A 444 1.12 -12.18 -10.70
CA ILE A 444 1.68 -13.51 -10.98
C ILE A 444 0.68 -14.60 -10.66
N LYS A 445 -0.04 -14.49 -9.55
CA LYS A 445 -0.97 -15.52 -9.11
C LYS A 445 -2.13 -15.66 -10.10
N ASP A 446 -2.63 -14.52 -10.58
CA ASP A 446 -3.65 -14.49 -11.62
C ASP A 446 -3.12 -15.08 -12.94
N LEU A 447 -1.88 -14.74 -13.34
CA LEU A 447 -1.22 -15.32 -14.52
C LEU A 447 -0.90 -16.82 -14.36
N GLU A 448 -0.54 -17.27 -13.16
CA GLU A 448 -0.33 -18.68 -12.84
C GLU A 448 -1.64 -19.44 -12.92
N ASP A 449 -2.73 -18.88 -12.40
CA ASP A 449 -4.06 -19.47 -12.50
C ASP A 449 -4.54 -19.52 -13.97
N GLU A 450 -4.33 -18.48 -14.77
CA GLU A 450 -4.58 -18.49 -16.22
C GLU A 450 -3.70 -19.53 -16.95
N GLY A 451 -2.41 -19.58 -16.63
CA GLY A 451 -1.48 -20.56 -17.20
C GLY A 451 -1.83 -22.00 -16.83
N MET A 452 -2.33 -22.22 -15.62
CA MET A 452 -2.83 -23.51 -15.16
C MET A 452 -4.14 -23.90 -15.86
N GLN A 453 -5.05 -22.94 -16.12
CA GLN A 453 -6.24 -23.18 -16.95
C GLN A 453 -5.84 -23.63 -18.36
N GLN A 454 -4.85 -22.97 -18.97
CA GLN A 454 -4.36 -23.35 -20.29
C GLN A 454 -3.72 -24.75 -20.28
N LYS A 455 -2.86 -25.05 -19.30
CA LYS A 455 -2.29 -26.40 -19.10
C LYS A 455 -3.35 -27.46 -18.88
N LEU A 456 -4.46 -27.12 -18.22
CA LEU A 456 -5.58 -28.05 -18.02
C LEU A 456 -6.31 -28.33 -19.34
N ILE A 457 -6.55 -27.32 -20.18
CA ILE A 457 -7.13 -27.50 -21.52
C ILE A 457 -6.23 -28.39 -22.38
N GLU A 458 -4.92 -28.14 -22.36
CA GLU A 458 -3.92 -28.97 -23.02
C GLU A 458 -3.95 -30.41 -22.47
N GLY A 459 -3.99 -30.58 -21.15
CA GLY A 459 -4.08 -31.88 -20.48
C GLY A 459 -5.35 -32.64 -20.82
N LEU A 460 -6.50 -31.97 -20.92
CA LEU A 460 -7.76 -32.57 -21.40
C LEU A 460 -7.66 -32.97 -22.88
N GLY A 461 -6.92 -32.21 -23.69
CA GLY A 461 -6.58 -32.58 -25.06
C GLY A 461 -5.80 -33.89 -25.13
N VAL A 462 -4.75 -34.03 -24.31
CA VAL A 462 -3.96 -35.27 -24.20
C VAL A 462 -4.81 -36.45 -23.74
N VAL A 463 -5.69 -36.25 -22.75
CA VAL A 463 -6.62 -37.30 -22.30
C VAL A 463 -7.57 -37.72 -23.42
N LYS A 464 -8.08 -36.77 -24.22
CA LYS A 464 -8.96 -37.06 -25.36
C LYS A 464 -8.26 -37.90 -26.43
N GLU A 465 -6.99 -37.61 -26.73
CA GLU A 465 -6.19 -38.39 -27.67
C GLU A 465 -5.82 -39.76 -27.11
N ALA A 466 -5.47 -39.85 -25.81
CA ALA A 466 -5.16 -41.11 -25.14
C ALA A 466 -6.40 -42.01 -24.97
N ALA A 467 -7.59 -41.43 -24.80
CA ALA A 467 -8.86 -42.17 -24.76
C ALA A 467 -9.20 -42.87 -26.09
N ALA A 468 -8.63 -42.41 -27.22
CA ALA A 468 -8.76 -43.10 -28.50
C ALA A 468 -7.92 -44.40 -28.57
N LEU A 469 -6.88 -44.51 -27.73
CA LEU A 469 -6.03 -45.70 -27.62
C LEU A 469 -6.54 -46.66 -26.54
N ASP A 470 -6.96 -46.14 -25.38
CA ASP A 470 -7.56 -46.93 -24.29
C ASP A 470 -8.76 -46.20 -23.68
N PRO A 471 -9.99 -46.73 -23.83
CA PRO A 471 -11.22 -46.13 -23.28
C PRO A 471 -11.24 -45.98 -21.75
N THR A 472 -10.39 -46.69 -21.01
CA THR A 472 -10.30 -46.54 -19.55
C THR A 472 -9.66 -45.21 -19.15
N VAL A 473 -8.82 -44.62 -20.00
CA VAL A 473 -8.18 -43.31 -19.77
C VAL A 473 -9.21 -42.18 -19.72
N ALA A 474 -10.35 -42.34 -20.39
CA ALA A 474 -11.46 -41.39 -20.31
C ALA A 474 -12.08 -41.27 -18.90
N LYS A 475 -11.84 -42.23 -18.00
CA LYS A 475 -12.32 -42.21 -16.60
C LYS A 475 -11.31 -41.62 -15.62
N LEU A 476 -10.09 -41.31 -16.08
CA LEU A 476 -9.03 -40.75 -15.25
C LEU A 476 -9.36 -39.33 -14.73
N PRO A 477 -10.01 -38.43 -15.52
CA PRO A 477 -10.40 -37.12 -15.03
C PRO A 477 -11.65 -37.16 -14.14
N ASN A 478 -11.56 -36.62 -12.93
CA ASN A 478 -12.75 -36.33 -12.13
C ASN A 478 -13.39 -35.01 -12.59
N ALA A 479 -14.32 -35.11 -13.54
CA ALA A 479 -14.96 -33.95 -14.17
C ALA A 479 -15.60 -32.98 -13.16
N MET A 480 -16.18 -33.49 -12.07
CA MET A 480 -16.83 -32.64 -11.05
C MET A 480 -15.81 -31.89 -10.19
N ALA A 481 -14.73 -32.56 -9.76
CA ALA A 481 -13.65 -31.91 -9.03
C ALA A 481 -12.93 -30.87 -9.90
N ILE A 482 -12.71 -31.18 -11.18
CA ILE A 482 -12.11 -30.26 -12.15
C ILE A 482 -13.01 -29.04 -12.38
N ALA A 483 -14.31 -29.24 -12.59
CA ALA A 483 -15.25 -28.14 -12.77
C ALA A 483 -15.31 -27.24 -11.52
N LYS A 484 -15.37 -27.83 -10.32
CA LYS A 484 -15.34 -27.05 -9.07
C LYS A 484 -14.03 -26.29 -8.89
N ASP A 485 -12.88 -26.92 -9.14
CA ASP A 485 -11.58 -26.24 -9.02
C ASP A 485 -11.45 -25.09 -10.04
N LEU A 486 -11.89 -25.31 -11.28
CA LEU A 486 -11.92 -24.27 -12.31
C LEU A 486 -12.85 -23.12 -11.97
N LEU A 487 -14.06 -23.38 -11.49
CA LEU A 487 -14.99 -22.33 -11.05
C LEU A 487 -14.39 -21.53 -9.90
N ARG A 488 -13.76 -22.23 -8.93
CA ARG A 488 -13.08 -21.62 -7.79
C ARG A 488 -11.89 -20.75 -8.20
N ARG A 489 -11.11 -21.14 -9.22
CA ARG A 489 -10.00 -20.34 -9.78
C ARG A 489 -10.47 -19.19 -10.66
N THR A 490 -11.59 -19.38 -11.36
CA THR A 490 -12.27 -18.30 -12.11
C THR A 490 -12.86 -17.24 -11.15
N GLY A 491 -12.84 -17.47 -9.84
CA GLY A 491 -13.30 -16.53 -8.83
C GLY A 491 -14.81 -16.58 -8.56
N TRP A 492 -15.48 -17.70 -8.83
CA TRP A 492 -16.87 -17.86 -8.44
C TRP A 492 -17.00 -17.92 -6.90
N PRO A 493 -17.92 -17.14 -6.31
CA PRO A 493 -18.26 -17.27 -4.89
C PRO A 493 -18.69 -18.70 -4.56
N GLU A 494 -18.31 -19.22 -3.40
CA GLU A 494 -18.71 -20.57 -3.00
C GLU A 494 -20.23 -20.67 -2.83
N GLU A 495 -20.92 -19.56 -2.50
CA GLU A 495 -22.39 -19.47 -2.47
C GLU A 495 -23.07 -19.83 -3.81
N TRP A 496 -22.37 -19.67 -4.94
CA TRP A 496 -22.91 -20.01 -6.26
C TRP A 496 -22.68 -21.47 -6.63
N ILE A 497 -21.90 -22.21 -5.82
CA ILE A 497 -21.59 -23.62 -6.03
C ILE A 497 -22.53 -24.45 -5.17
N ASN A 498 -23.30 -25.33 -5.80
CA ASN A 498 -24.18 -26.23 -5.07
C ASN A 498 -23.38 -27.20 -4.18
N ASP A 499 -23.86 -27.36 -2.95
CA ASP A 499 -23.33 -28.32 -1.99
C ASP A 499 -23.33 -29.76 -2.52
N GLU A 500 -22.41 -30.59 -2.02
CA GLU A 500 -22.34 -32.00 -2.40
C GLU A 500 -23.63 -32.78 -2.12
N LYS A 501 -24.39 -32.36 -1.11
CA LYS A 501 -25.71 -32.94 -0.80
C LYS A 501 -26.74 -32.61 -1.88
N MET A 502 -26.77 -31.37 -2.36
CA MET A 502 -27.66 -30.93 -3.44
C MET A 502 -27.28 -31.60 -4.77
N LEU A 503 -25.98 -31.71 -5.07
CA LEU A 503 -25.50 -32.40 -6.27
C LEU A 503 -25.78 -33.91 -6.24
N LYS A 504 -25.61 -34.57 -5.10
CA LYS A 504 -26.01 -35.98 -4.94
C LYS A 504 -27.52 -36.16 -5.08
N ALA A 505 -28.32 -35.32 -4.44
CA ALA A 505 -29.78 -35.38 -4.57
C ALA A 505 -30.23 -35.17 -6.03
N ALA A 506 -29.62 -34.24 -6.76
CA ALA A 506 -29.90 -34.04 -8.18
C ALA A 506 -29.43 -35.22 -9.05
N ALA A 507 -28.27 -35.82 -8.76
CA ALA A 507 -27.79 -37.01 -9.46
C ALA A 507 -28.68 -38.22 -9.21
N ASP A 508 -29.14 -38.43 -7.97
CA ASP A 508 -30.06 -39.49 -7.59
C ASP A 508 -31.44 -39.29 -8.25
N GLN A 509 -31.91 -38.02 -8.32
CA GLN A 509 -33.14 -37.67 -9.02
C GLN A 509 -33.02 -37.92 -10.54
N MET A 510 -31.92 -37.52 -11.17
CA MET A 510 -31.67 -37.79 -12.59
C MET A 510 -31.52 -39.29 -12.87
N ALA A 511 -30.91 -40.06 -11.96
CA ALA A 511 -30.82 -41.50 -12.08
C ALA A 511 -32.20 -42.17 -11.95
N ALA A 512 -33.05 -41.69 -11.02
CA ALA A 512 -34.42 -42.15 -10.87
C ALA A 512 -35.29 -41.77 -12.08
N GLU A 513 -35.13 -40.56 -12.63
CA GLU A 513 -35.82 -40.13 -13.86
C GLU A 513 -35.35 -40.90 -15.09
N ALA A 514 -34.05 -41.19 -15.21
CA ALA A 514 -33.52 -42.02 -16.29
C ALA A 514 -33.97 -43.48 -16.17
N GLN A 515 -34.07 -44.03 -14.96
CA GLN A 515 -34.66 -45.35 -14.73
C GLN A 515 -36.16 -45.37 -15.04
N ALA A 516 -36.90 -44.31 -14.67
CA ALA A 516 -38.31 -44.17 -15.00
C ALA A 516 -38.54 -43.99 -16.51
N ALA A 517 -37.70 -43.22 -17.19
CA ALA A 517 -37.75 -43.03 -18.64
C ALA A 517 -37.37 -44.31 -19.39
N ASN A 518 -36.36 -45.06 -18.94
CA ASN A 518 -36.03 -46.36 -19.50
C ASN A 518 -37.13 -47.39 -19.24
N ALA A 519 -37.74 -47.39 -18.05
CA ALA A 519 -38.88 -48.25 -17.76
C ALA A 519 -40.10 -47.88 -18.63
N ALA A 520 -40.38 -46.59 -18.82
CA ALA A 520 -41.45 -46.11 -19.70
C ALA A 520 -41.17 -46.41 -21.18
N ALA A 521 -39.91 -46.32 -21.64
CA ALA A 521 -39.52 -46.71 -23.00
C ALA A 521 -39.61 -48.24 -23.22
N THR A 522 -39.30 -49.04 -22.20
CA THR A 522 -39.41 -50.50 -22.26
C THR A 522 -40.88 -50.96 -22.24
N VAL A 523 -41.73 -50.29 -21.45
CA VAL A 523 -43.19 -50.53 -21.43
C VAL A 523 -43.87 -49.99 -22.69
N GLY A 524 -43.43 -48.84 -23.22
CA GLY A 524 -43.91 -48.27 -24.47
C GLY A 524 -43.55 -49.13 -25.69
N GLY A 525 -42.33 -49.67 -25.75
CA GLY A 525 -41.90 -50.61 -26.79
C GLY A 525 -42.64 -51.95 -26.72
N ALA A 526 -42.98 -52.43 -25.51
CA ALA A 526 -43.81 -53.63 -25.33
C ALA A 526 -45.28 -53.39 -25.74
N ALA A 527 -45.83 -52.21 -25.46
CA ALA A 527 -47.18 -51.82 -25.88
C ALA A 527 -47.29 -51.61 -27.41
N GLU A 528 -46.26 -51.08 -28.06
CA GLU A 528 -46.23 -50.92 -29.53
C GLU A 528 -46.07 -52.27 -30.26
N MET A 529 -45.31 -53.21 -29.69
CA MET A 529 -45.24 -54.60 -30.17
C MET A 529 -46.57 -55.35 -29.97
N ALA A 530 -47.25 -55.15 -28.84
CA ALA A 530 -48.58 -55.73 -28.61
C ALA A 530 -49.66 -55.12 -29.53
N GLY A 531 -49.59 -53.81 -29.80
CA GLY A 531 -50.48 -53.11 -30.73
C GLY A 531 -50.30 -53.51 -32.20
N LYS A 532 -49.07 -53.87 -32.62
CA LYS A 532 -48.79 -54.41 -33.97
C LYS A 532 -49.10 -55.91 -34.11
N ALA A 533 -49.09 -56.68 -33.02
CA ALA A 533 -49.48 -58.09 -33.03
C ALA A 533 -51.01 -58.31 -33.01
N ALA A 534 -51.77 -57.42 -32.38
CA ALA A 534 -53.23 -57.52 -32.30
C ALA A 534 -53.95 -57.62 -33.67
N PRO A 535 -53.60 -56.83 -34.72
CA PRO A 535 -54.22 -56.99 -36.04
C PRO A 535 -53.75 -58.24 -36.81
N MET A 536 -52.55 -58.78 -36.54
CA MET A 536 -52.09 -60.04 -37.15
C MET A 536 -52.81 -61.27 -36.60
N VAL A 537 -53.05 -61.32 -35.28
CA VAL A 537 -53.80 -62.44 -34.66
C VAL A 537 -55.25 -62.45 -35.13
N LYS A 538 -55.86 -61.26 -35.31
CA LYS A 538 -57.21 -61.13 -35.85
C LYS A 538 -57.31 -61.47 -37.34
N ALA A 539 -56.25 -61.25 -38.11
CA ALA A 539 -56.17 -61.65 -39.53
C ALA A 539 -55.96 -63.15 -39.71
N MET A 540 -55.18 -63.82 -38.86
CA MET A 540 -54.99 -65.28 -38.95
C MET A 540 -56.22 -66.08 -38.50
N GLN A 541 -56.99 -65.59 -37.52
CA GLN A 541 -58.26 -66.24 -37.13
C GLN A 541 -59.36 -66.11 -38.20
N GLY A 542 -59.26 -65.13 -39.11
CA GLY A 542 -60.19 -64.96 -40.24
C GLY A 542 -59.88 -65.86 -41.46
N MET A 543 -58.62 -66.30 -41.64
CA MET A 543 -58.21 -67.13 -42.79
C MET A 543 -58.31 -68.65 -42.55
N GLN A 544 -58.61 -69.10 -41.32
CA GLN A 544 -58.88 -70.52 -41.02
C GLN A 544 -60.38 -70.88 -41.01
N ALA A 545 -61.27 -69.93 -41.34
CA ALA A 545 -62.72 -70.12 -41.36
C ALA A 545 -63.36 -69.77 -42.72
N ALA A 546 -62.63 -69.98 -43.82
CA ALA A 546 -63.13 -69.85 -45.19
C ALA A 546 -62.79 -71.09 -46.02
#